data_AF-A0A950QVD0-F1
#
_entry.id   AF-A0A950QVD0-F1
#
_cell.length_a   1.000
_cell.length_b   1.000
_cell.length_c   1.000
_cell.angle_alpha   90.00
_cell.angle_beta   90.00
_cell.angle_gamma   90.00
#
_symmetry.space_group_name_H-M   'P 1'
#
loop_
_entity.id
_entity.type
_entity.pdbx_description
1 polymer ?
#
loop_
_entity_poly.entity_id
_entity_poly.type
_entity_poly.pdbx_seq_one_letter_code
_entity_poly.pdbx_strand_id
1 'polypeptide(L)'
;MLITASDVVMFDFAGDPHMHISERRIKRCPLRDVASMLYSFGYAAQASARQLLAAERHEWANRETIRVWGRFWYTHVSAAFIRSYWKTAGDARYMSNSTVDQQVLLDNYLLERALLDLRADIEDNPELAGMPLRVILHLLDAEAEQRM
;
A
#
# COMPACT_ATOMS: atom_id res chain seq x y z
N MET A 1 -3.17 9.14 9.75
CA MET A 1 -4.63 8.92 9.89
C MET A 1 -4.94 8.65 11.35
N LEU A 2 -5.99 9.27 11.90
CA LEU A 2 -6.50 9.04 13.25
C LEU A 2 -7.95 8.57 13.17
N ILE A 3 -8.28 7.50 13.88
CA ILE A 3 -9.66 6.99 13.97
C ILE A 3 -10.28 7.49 15.26
N THR A 4 -11.44 8.11 15.16
CA THR A 4 -12.28 8.55 16.29
C THR A 4 -13.55 7.70 16.38
N ALA A 5 -14.38 7.92 17.40
CA ALA A 5 -15.62 7.15 17.58
C ALA A 5 -16.61 7.31 16.41
N SER A 6 -16.58 8.44 15.71
CA SER A 6 -17.55 8.77 14.65
C SER A 6 -16.93 9.04 13.28
N ASP A 7 -15.61 9.22 13.20
CA ASP A 7 -14.97 9.70 11.97
C ASP A 7 -13.48 9.31 11.84
N VAL A 8 -12.96 9.45 10.63
CA VAL A 8 -11.56 9.26 10.26
C VAL A 8 -10.94 10.61 9.90
N VAL A 9 -9.92 11.01 10.65
CA VAL A 9 -9.22 12.28 10.46
C VAL A 9 -7.90 12.06 9.72
N MET A 10 -7.75 12.74 8.58
CA MET A 10 -6.48 12.87 7.86
C MET A 10 -5.74 14.11 8.35
N PHE A 11 -4.45 13.98 8.60
CA PHE A 11 -3.59 15.04 9.11
C PHE A 11 -2.19 14.89 8.52
N ASP A 12 -1.34 15.87 8.77
CA ASP A 12 0.05 15.95 8.26
C ASP A 12 0.16 16.07 6.74
N PHE A 13 -0.40 17.16 6.19
CA PHE A 13 -0.36 17.48 4.76
C PHE A 13 0.95 18.16 4.32
N ALA A 14 2.05 17.97 5.06
CA ALA A 14 3.32 18.63 4.79
C ALA A 14 4.03 18.09 3.52
N GLY A 15 3.70 16.87 3.10
CA GLY A 15 4.40 16.15 2.03
C GLY A 15 5.78 15.65 2.45
N ASP A 16 6.56 15.15 1.50
CA ASP A 16 7.88 14.58 1.76
C ASP A 16 8.88 15.64 2.28
N PRO A 17 9.42 15.50 3.52
CA PRO A 17 10.36 16.44 4.10
C PRO A 17 11.67 16.59 3.33
N HIS A 18 12.01 15.66 2.44
CA HIS A 18 13.22 15.69 1.61
C HIS A 18 13.02 16.44 0.28
N MET A 19 11.78 16.74 -0.11
CA MET A 19 11.47 17.49 -1.34
C MET A 19 11.43 19.01 -1.11
N HIS A 20 11.67 19.81 -2.14
CA HIS A 20 11.53 21.27 -2.03
C HIS A 20 10.06 21.70 -1.85
N ILE A 21 9.82 22.85 -1.21
CA ILE A 21 8.46 23.34 -0.93
C ILE A 21 7.63 23.55 -2.21
N SER A 22 8.28 23.93 -3.31
CA SER A 22 7.65 24.06 -4.63
C SER A 22 7.11 22.72 -5.13
N GLU A 23 7.86 21.63 -4.92
CA GLU A 23 7.49 20.28 -5.37
C GLU A 23 6.34 19.71 -4.54
N ARG A 24 6.35 19.92 -3.23
CA ARG A 24 5.29 19.44 -2.31
C ARG A 24 3.92 20.07 -2.60
N ARG A 25 3.89 21.25 -3.23
CA ARG A 25 2.65 21.96 -3.57
C ARG A 25 2.07 21.57 -4.93
N ILE A 26 2.80 20.79 -5.74
CA ILE A 26 2.33 20.32 -7.05
C ILE A 26 1.13 19.40 -6.82
N LYS A 27 0.03 19.66 -7.54
CA LYS A 27 -1.15 18.79 -7.52
C LYS A 27 -0.83 17.48 -8.23
N ARG A 28 -1.12 16.36 -7.56
CA ARG A 28 -0.89 15.01 -8.07
C ARG A 28 -2.22 14.26 -8.21
N CYS A 29 -2.20 13.16 -8.95
CA CYS A 29 -3.32 12.23 -9.00
C CYS A 29 -3.55 11.64 -7.59
N PRO A 30 -4.79 11.63 -7.07
CA PRO A 30 -5.06 11.10 -5.73
C PRO A 30 -4.89 9.56 -5.65
N LEU A 31 -4.76 8.86 -6.79
CA LEU A 31 -4.38 7.45 -6.78
C LEU A 31 -2.97 7.20 -6.22
N ARG A 32 -2.12 8.23 -6.19
CA ARG A 32 -0.84 8.21 -5.46
C ARG A 32 -1.04 8.03 -3.94
N ASP A 33 -2.04 8.71 -3.38
CA ASP A 33 -2.37 8.62 -1.96
C ASP A 33 -3.03 7.28 -1.65
N VAL A 34 -3.91 6.80 -2.55
CA VAL A 34 -4.52 5.46 -2.47
C VAL A 34 -3.46 4.36 -2.49
N ALA A 35 -2.51 4.42 -3.43
CA ALA A 35 -1.39 3.49 -3.50
C ALA A 35 -0.58 3.48 -2.21
N SER A 36 -0.29 4.67 -1.66
CA SER A 36 0.43 4.81 -0.38
C SER A 36 -0.33 4.17 0.79
N MET A 37 -1.66 4.33 0.84
CA MET A 37 -2.50 3.69 1.84
C MET A 37 -2.51 2.16 1.71
N LEU A 38 -2.69 1.63 0.49
CA LEU A 38 -2.61 0.19 0.23
C LEU A 38 -1.26 -0.38 0.66
N TYR A 39 -0.17 0.31 0.30
CA TYR A 39 1.18 -0.06 0.69
C TYR A 39 1.35 -0.07 2.23
N SER A 40 0.76 0.90 2.93
CA SER A 40 0.79 0.97 4.40
C SER A 40 0.12 -0.23 5.08
N PHE A 41 -0.94 -0.78 4.50
CA PHE A 41 -1.57 -2.01 5.01
C PHE A 41 -0.62 -3.21 4.88
N GLY A 42 0.14 -3.29 3.79
CA GLY A 42 1.17 -4.31 3.59
C GLY A 42 2.24 -4.26 4.68
N TYR A 43 2.74 -3.06 5.01
CA TYR A 43 3.67 -2.87 6.11
C TYR A 43 3.06 -3.21 7.46
N ALA A 44 1.83 -2.78 7.75
CA ALA A 44 1.16 -3.09 9.00
C ALA A 44 1.04 -4.61 9.23
N ALA A 45 0.70 -5.37 8.18
CA ALA A 45 0.63 -6.82 8.23
C ALA A 45 2.02 -7.45 8.50
N GLN A 46 3.06 -6.96 7.83
CA GLN A 46 4.44 -7.45 8.02
C GLN A 46 4.99 -7.11 9.42
N ALA A 47 4.77 -5.90 9.91
CA ALA A 47 5.17 -5.46 11.24
C ALA A 47 4.49 -6.30 12.32
N SER A 48 3.19 -6.53 12.19
CA SER A 48 2.42 -7.39 13.11
C SER A 48 2.93 -8.83 13.09
N ALA A 49 3.19 -9.39 11.90
CA ALA A 49 3.74 -10.74 11.75
C ALA A 49 5.09 -10.90 12.47
N ARG A 50 5.96 -9.89 12.40
CA ARG A 50 7.25 -9.89 13.09
C ARG A 50 7.10 -9.85 14.60
N GLN A 51 6.24 -8.97 15.10
CA GLN A 51 5.97 -8.87 16.54
C GLN A 51 5.48 -10.21 17.11
N LEU A 52 4.58 -10.89 16.39
CA LEU A 52 4.09 -12.22 16.77
C LEU A 52 5.20 -13.27 16.77
N LEU A 53 6.06 -13.28 15.74
CA LEU A 53 7.17 -14.23 15.65
C LEU A 53 8.25 -14.00 16.72
N ALA A 54 8.50 -12.76 17.10
CA ALA A 54 9.47 -12.42 18.14
C ALA A 54 8.96 -12.71 19.56
N ALA A 55 7.64 -12.81 19.76
CA ALA A 55 7.05 -12.93 21.09
C ALA A 55 7.19 -14.33 21.73
N GLU A 56 7.71 -15.36 21.03
CA GLU A 56 7.92 -16.76 21.51
C GLU A 56 6.75 -17.42 22.29
N ARG A 57 5.54 -16.84 22.26
CA ARG A 57 4.46 -17.13 23.23
C ARG A 57 3.31 -17.96 22.67
N HIS A 58 3.39 -18.43 21.43
CA HIS A 58 2.23 -19.03 20.76
C HIS A 58 2.61 -20.31 20.01
N GLU A 59 2.26 -21.48 20.59
CA GLU A 59 2.42 -22.81 19.98
C GLU A 59 1.76 -22.94 18.59
N TRP A 60 0.67 -22.19 18.35
CA TRP A 60 -0.06 -22.20 17.08
C TRP A 60 0.49 -21.22 16.04
N ALA A 61 1.34 -20.26 16.45
CA ALA A 61 1.78 -19.16 15.60
C ALA A 61 3.12 -19.48 14.94
N ASN A 62 3.15 -20.54 14.13
CA ASN A 62 4.31 -20.82 13.30
C ASN A 62 4.40 -19.80 12.14
N ARG A 63 5.58 -19.71 11.51
CA ARG A 63 5.84 -18.76 10.41
C ARG A 63 4.87 -18.88 9.25
N GLU A 64 4.41 -20.08 8.91
CA GLU A 64 3.51 -20.30 7.79
C GLU A 64 2.11 -19.79 8.10
N THR A 65 1.57 -20.16 9.27
CA THR A 65 0.25 -19.70 9.73
C THR A 65 0.18 -18.18 9.77
N ILE A 66 1.19 -17.51 10.34
CA ILE A 66 1.25 -16.05 10.38
C ILE A 66 1.30 -15.44 8.97
N ARG A 67 2.06 -16.03 8.04
CA ARG A 67 2.12 -15.55 6.66
C ARG A 67 0.78 -15.66 5.94
N VAL A 68 0.06 -16.78 6.13
CA VAL A 68 -1.26 -16.99 5.52
C VAL A 68 -2.26 -15.96 6.04
N TRP A 69 -2.33 -15.78 7.36
CA TRP A 69 -3.24 -14.80 7.97
C TRP A 69 -2.87 -13.37 7.63
N GLY A 70 -1.58 -13.03 7.58
CA GLY A 70 -1.12 -11.71 7.14
C GLY A 70 -1.54 -11.40 5.71
N ARG A 71 -1.39 -12.35 4.77
CA ARG A 71 -1.87 -12.20 3.40
C ARG A 71 -3.39 -12.07 3.34
N PHE A 72 -4.10 -12.94 4.05
CA PHE A 72 -5.56 -12.91 4.12
C PHE A 72 -6.06 -11.53 4.58
N TRP A 73 -5.53 -11.03 5.69
CA TRP A 73 -5.90 -9.72 6.23
C TRP A 73 -5.60 -8.59 5.25
N TYR A 74 -4.38 -8.56 4.70
CA TYR A 74 -3.95 -7.55 3.73
C TYR A 74 -4.89 -7.51 2.52
N THR A 75 -5.19 -8.67 1.91
CA THR A 75 -6.09 -8.75 0.76
C THR A 75 -7.49 -8.23 1.10
N HIS A 76 -8.06 -8.60 2.24
CA HIS A 76 -9.42 -8.21 2.60
C HIS A 76 -9.54 -6.72 2.93
N VAL A 77 -8.60 -6.17 3.69
CA VAL A 77 -8.61 -4.74 4.05
C VAL A 77 -8.34 -3.88 2.82
N SER A 78 -7.36 -4.23 2.00
CA SER A 78 -7.07 -3.54 0.74
C SER A 78 -8.27 -3.56 -0.19
N ALA A 79 -8.93 -4.71 -0.34
CA ALA A 79 -10.11 -4.83 -1.19
C ALA A 79 -11.31 -4.04 -0.64
N ALA A 80 -11.52 -4.01 0.67
CA ALA A 80 -12.57 -3.19 1.29
C ALA A 80 -12.32 -1.69 1.11
N PHE A 81 -11.09 -1.25 1.31
CA PHE A 81 -10.66 0.12 1.12
C PHE A 81 -10.85 0.57 -0.34
N ILE A 82 -10.28 -0.17 -1.29
CA ILE A 82 -10.28 0.25 -2.70
C ILE A 82 -11.69 0.23 -3.31
N ARG A 83 -12.54 -0.76 -2.97
CA ARG A 83 -13.95 -0.78 -3.40
C ARG A 83 -14.71 0.43 -2.88
N SER A 84 -14.49 0.81 -1.63
CA SER A 84 -15.14 1.98 -1.04
C SER A 84 -14.64 3.27 -1.71
N TYR A 85 -13.33 3.36 -1.98
CA TYR A 85 -12.74 4.49 -2.69
C TYR A 85 -13.34 4.65 -4.09
N TRP A 86 -13.39 3.57 -4.89
CA TRP A 86 -13.99 3.62 -6.23
C TRP A 86 -15.47 3.97 -6.20
N LYS A 87 -16.24 3.41 -5.26
CA LYS A 87 -17.66 3.74 -5.10
C LYS A 87 -17.88 5.23 -4.81
N THR A 88 -16.97 5.88 -4.08
CA THR A 88 -17.12 7.28 -3.67
C THR A 88 -16.50 8.27 -4.66
N ALA A 89 -15.35 7.94 -5.24
CA ALA A 89 -14.53 8.88 -6.01
C ALA A 89 -14.33 8.47 -7.48
N GLY A 90 -14.74 7.27 -7.89
CA GLY A 90 -14.49 6.74 -9.24
C GLY A 90 -15.03 7.62 -10.37
N ASP A 91 -16.19 8.25 -10.16
CA ASP A 91 -16.82 9.15 -11.14
C ASP A 91 -16.53 10.64 -10.86
N ALA A 92 -15.59 10.94 -9.96
CA ALA A 92 -15.26 12.32 -9.62
C ALA A 92 -14.56 13.02 -10.79
N ARG A 93 -14.78 14.33 -10.94
CA ARG A 93 -14.23 15.15 -12.04
C ARG A 93 -12.70 15.12 -12.18
N TYR A 94 -11.99 14.77 -11.11
CA TYR A 94 -10.53 14.68 -11.07
C TYR A 94 -10.00 13.26 -11.38
N MET A 95 -10.86 12.28 -11.65
CA MET A 95 -10.52 10.93 -12.10
C MET A 95 -10.65 10.80 -13.63
N SER A 96 -9.95 9.81 -14.20
CA SER A 96 -10.24 9.37 -15.58
C SER A 96 -11.61 8.70 -15.61
N ASN A 97 -12.36 8.88 -16.70
CA ASN A 97 -13.63 8.17 -16.92
C ASN A 97 -13.42 6.71 -17.37
N SER A 98 -12.17 6.31 -17.66
CA SER A 98 -11.80 4.95 -18.05
C SER A 98 -11.33 4.18 -16.81
N THR A 99 -12.05 3.10 -16.47
CA THR A 99 -11.65 2.19 -15.38
C THR A 99 -10.31 1.51 -15.67
N VAL A 100 -9.98 1.32 -16.95
CA VAL A 100 -8.67 0.80 -17.38
C VAL A 100 -7.57 1.80 -17.04
N ASP A 101 -7.76 3.08 -17.37
CA ASP A 101 -6.76 4.12 -17.07
C ASP A 101 -6.60 4.31 -15.56
N GLN A 102 -7.71 4.24 -14.81
CA GLN A 102 -7.69 4.29 -13.35
C GLN A 102 -6.84 3.15 -12.76
N GLN A 103 -7.01 1.93 -13.27
CA GLN A 103 -6.25 0.78 -12.82
C GLN A 103 -4.77 0.91 -13.19
N VAL A 104 -4.45 1.31 -14.43
CA VAL A 104 -3.08 1.56 -14.88
C VAL A 104 -2.38 2.63 -14.04
N LEU A 105 -3.07 3.72 -13.71
CA LEU A 105 -2.52 4.76 -12.83
C LEU A 105 -2.29 4.24 -11.41
N LEU A 106 -3.23 3.47 -10.86
CA LEU A 106 -3.07 2.87 -9.53
C LEU A 106 -1.87 1.93 -9.47
N ASP A 107 -1.73 1.04 -10.46
CA ASP A 107 -0.64 0.07 -10.54
C ASP A 107 0.71 0.77 -10.69
N ASN A 108 0.78 1.83 -11.51
CA ASN A 108 1.97 2.67 -11.62
C ASN A 108 2.36 3.33 -10.29
N TYR A 109 1.40 3.86 -9.53
CA TYR A 109 1.70 4.47 -8.24
C TYR A 109 2.05 3.45 -7.15
N LEU A 110 1.49 2.24 -7.20
CA LEU A 110 1.90 1.13 -6.34
C LEU A 110 3.35 0.72 -6.63
N LEU A 111 3.72 0.65 -7.92
CA LEU A 111 5.08 0.37 -8.34
C LEU A 111 6.05 1.48 -7.92
N GLU A 112 5.70 2.75 -8.17
CA GLU A 112 6.49 3.92 -7.72
C GLU A 112 6.75 3.83 -6.21
N ARG A 113 5.70 3.57 -5.42
CA ARG A 113 5.84 3.47 -3.96
C ARG A 113 6.72 2.30 -3.55
N ALA A 114 6.54 1.12 -4.16
CA ALA A 114 7.34 -0.05 -3.86
C ALA A 114 8.82 0.15 -4.19
N LEU A 115 9.14 0.83 -5.29
CA LEU A 115 10.53 1.11 -5.66
C LEU A 115 11.21 2.12 -4.73
N LEU A 116 10.48 3.17 -4.31
CA LEU A 116 11.00 4.17 -3.37
C LEU A 116 11.36 3.53 -2.03
N ASP A 117 10.47 2.70 -1.49
CA ASP A 117 10.68 2.08 -0.18
C ASP A 117 11.65 0.89 -0.24
N LEU A 118 11.75 0.17 -1.37
CA LEU A 118 12.71 -0.93 -1.54
C LEU A 118 14.15 -0.49 -1.27
N ARG A 119 14.53 0.70 -1.76
CA ARG A 119 15.88 1.22 -1.56
C ARG A 119 16.14 1.50 -0.09
N ALA A 120 15.24 2.26 0.54
CA ALA A 120 15.35 2.60 1.96
C ALA A 120 15.34 1.34 2.83
N ASP A 121 14.50 0.35 2.53
CA ASP A 121 14.48 -0.92 3.22
C ASP A 121 15.79 -1.68 3.06
N ILE A 122 16.37 -1.76 1.86
CA ILE A 122 17.67 -2.45 1.67
C ILE A 122 18.80 -1.76 2.46
N GLU A 123 18.79 -0.44 2.52
CA GLU A 123 19.84 0.34 3.20
C GLU A 123 19.68 0.30 4.73
N ASP A 124 18.46 0.53 5.24
CA ASP A 124 18.21 0.80 6.66
C ASP A 124 17.58 -0.40 7.41
N ASN A 125 16.76 -1.22 6.74
CA ASN A 125 15.98 -2.30 7.37
C ASN A 125 15.83 -3.51 6.43
N PRO A 126 16.91 -4.23 6.08
CA PRO A 126 16.92 -5.21 4.97
C PRO A 126 15.86 -6.30 5.09
N GLU A 127 15.45 -6.63 6.31
CA GLU A 127 14.40 -7.59 6.56
C GLU A 127 13.01 -7.11 6.10
N LEU A 128 12.80 -5.80 5.89
CA LEU A 128 11.54 -5.20 5.43
C LEU A 128 11.37 -5.34 3.91
N ALA A 129 12.49 -5.37 3.17
CA ALA A 129 12.55 -5.37 1.71
C ALA A 129 11.71 -6.48 1.03
N GLY A 130 11.40 -7.56 1.75
CA GLY A 130 10.52 -8.61 1.25
C GLY A 130 9.09 -8.14 0.91
N MET A 131 8.60 -7.03 1.47
CA MET A 131 7.28 -6.49 1.12
C MET A 131 7.29 -5.73 -0.22
N PRO A 132 8.16 -4.72 -0.44
CA PRO A 132 8.27 -4.06 -1.75
C PRO A 132 8.47 -5.06 -2.89
N LEU A 133 9.36 -6.05 -2.71
CA LEU A 133 9.62 -7.06 -3.73
C LEU A 133 8.37 -7.88 -4.09
N ARG A 134 7.53 -8.22 -3.10
CA ARG A 134 6.27 -8.94 -3.36
C ARG A 134 5.27 -8.09 -4.15
N VAL A 135 5.20 -6.79 -3.86
CA VAL A 135 4.35 -5.87 -4.62
C VAL A 135 4.82 -5.78 -6.07
N ILE A 136 6.13 -5.59 -6.28
CA ILE A 136 6.72 -5.51 -7.62
C ILE A 136 6.44 -6.80 -8.41
N LEU A 137 6.73 -7.98 -7.82
CA LEU A 137 6.47 -9.26 -8.48
C LEU A 137 5.00 -9.45 -8.84
N HIS A 138 4.09 -9.09 -7.92
CA HIS A 138 2.65 -9.21 -8.17
C HIS A 138 2.18 -8.34 -9.36
N LEU A 139 2.69 -7.11 -9.47
CA LEU A 139 2.35 -6.20 -10.56
C LEU A 139 2.92 -6.69 -11.91
N LEU A 140 4.13 -7.26 -11.91
CA LEU A 140 4.75 -7.81 -13.11
C LEU A 140 4.06 -9.09 -13.60
N ASP A 141 3.64 -9.98 -12.68
CA ASP A 141 2.89 -11.19 -13.03
C ASP A 141 1.50 -10.84 -13.60
N ALA A 142 0.84 -9.82 -13.03
CA ALA A 142 -0.45 -9.35 -13.52
C ALA A 142 -0.37 -8.78 -14.96
N GLU A 143 0.72 -8.11 -15.32
CA GLU A 143 0.97 -7.68 -16.71
C GLU A 143 1.19 -8.88 -17.65
N ALA A 144 1.85 -9.94 -17.20
CA ALA A 144 2.09 -11.13 -18.01
C ALA A 144 0.78 -11.87 -18.34
N GLU A 145 -0.14 -11.97 -17.39
CA GLU A 145 -1.47 -12.57 -17.58
C GLU A 145 -2.38 -11.72 -18.50
N GLN A 146 -2.24 -10.40 -18.51
CA GLN A 146 -3.02 -9.51 -19.40
C GLN A 146 -2.55 -9.51 -20.86
N ARG A 147 -1.34 -10.00 -21.14
CA ARG A 147 -0.75 -10.07 -22.50
C ARG A 147 -0.99 -11.41 -23.21
N MET A 148 -1.47 -12.43 -22.49
CA MET A 148 -1.85 -13.74 -23.04
C MET A 148 -3.32 -13.75 -23.48
#